data_AF-A0AAN9RIY2-F1
#
_entry.id   AF-A0AAN9RIY2-F1
#
_cell.length_a   1.000
_cell.length_b   1.000
_cell.length_c   1.000
_cell.angle_alpha   90.00
_cell.angle_beta   90.00
_cell.angle_gamma   90.00
#
_symmetry.space_group_name_H-M   'P 1'
#
loop_
_entity.id
_entity.type
_entity.pdbx_description
1 polymer ?
#
loop_
_entity_poly.entity_id
_entity_poly.type
_entity_poly.pdbx_seq_one_letter_code
_entity_poly.pdbx_strand_id
1 'polypeptide(L)'
;MEHLNEEQAEPVSPMGQYFNSSALCIYIIGVLEFEVPIRDLQTFTLIKDVFLPINPRFSSIMVQDKDGEKRWKQVEVNLKDHVHFPKFPKGKTVESYDKFFHDYLSSIAMEQLPQSRPLWEIHVISYPSKDASGSIIFKLHHALGDGYSLVGALLSCLQRADDPSLPLSFPTLRPSKPQSSTKSFWRRFSWTFSSAINTASDFGWSVLKSSIISDHKTPIRSGDEGTEFRPISISSMNFSIDHIKIIKSSLGVTINDVITGIVFYGTRLYMQDVDFESKTADSTALVLLNTRNIEGYQTINDMLNSKAKGPWGNKISFLHVPIPKLNENRMSNPLDFIWDSHNIIKRKKQSLAVALTGTLLDMESKFRGQEAVAKHLRGTVTNSSAVISSLVGPIQQMSLANHPVKGLYFTLAGGPESLAISIMSYVGVLRITLKTEKDFIDEEKLKSCIQNAFHMILKAATENS
;
A
#
# COMPACT_ATOMS: atom_id res chain seq x y z
N MET A 1 12.55 -11.62 -38.91
CA MET A 1 11.73 -10.58 -38.26
C MET A 1 11.55 -10.84 -36.76
N GLU A 2 11.47 -12.09 -36.29
CA GLU A 2 11.42 -12.39 -34.84
C GLU A 2 12.69 -11.97 -34.08
N HIS A 3 13.87 -12.15 -34.69
CA HIS A 3 15.15 -11.77 -34.07
C HIS A 3 15.36 -10.26 -33.84
N LEU A 4 14.68 -9.39 -34.59
CA LEU A 4 14.78 -7.92 -34.40
C LEU A 4 13.85 -7.42 -33.27
N ASN A 5 12.82 -8.18 -32.91
CA ASN A 5 11.90 -7.83 -31.83
C ASN A 5 12.36 -8.32 -30.45
N GLU A 6 13.19 -9.36 -30.37
CA GLU A 6 13.77 -9.82 -29.10
C GLU A 6 14.78 -8.80 -28.51
N GLU A 7 15.53 -8.09 -29.36
CA GLU A 7 16.52 -7.09 -28.91
C GLU A 7 15.89 -5.78 -28.35
N GLN A 8 14.61 -5.51 -28.60
CA GLN A 8 13.92 -4.29 -28.14
C GLN A 8 13.07 -4.46 -26.87
N ALA A 9 12.95 -5.68 -26.33
CA ALA A 9 12.13 -5.93 -25.14
C ALA A 9 12.81 -5.41 -23.86
N GLU A 10 12.13 -4.55 -23.08
CA GLU A 10 12.65 -4.03 -21.80
C GLU A 10 12.74 -5.18 -20.76
N PRO A 11 13.84 -5.31 -20.01
CA PRO A 11 13.94 -6.30 -18.93
C PRO A 11 12.92 -6.01 -17.82
N VAL A 12 12.38 -7.07 -17.21
CA VAL A 12 11.53 -6.93 -16.03
C VAL A 12 12.42 -6.54 -14.85
N SER A 13 12.04 -5.47 -14.14
CA SER A 13 12.80 -5.03 -12.96
C SER A 13 12.90 -6.13 -11.90
N PRO A 14 13.98 -6.20 -11.08
CA PRO A 14 14.17 -7.27 -10.10
C PRO A 14 12.96 -7.46 -9.17
N MET A 15 12.42 -6.38 -8.60
CA MET A 15 11.21 -6.45 -7.76
C MET A 15 9.99 -7.01 -8.52
N GLY A 16 9.85 -6.67 -9.80
CA GLY A 16 8.77 -7.22 -10.63
C GLY A 16 8.95 -8.72 -10.88
N GLN A 17 10.18 -9.21 -10.95
CA GLN A 17 10.47 -10.65 -11.02
C GLN A 17 10.20 -11.34 -9.67
N TYR A 18 10.58 -10.72 -8.54
CA TYR A 18 10.35 -11.27 -7.20
C TYR A 18 8.87 -11.40 -6.87
N PHE A 19 8.05 -10.41 -7.27
CA PHE A 19 6.61 -10.44 -7.05
C PHE A 19 5.84 -11.24 -8.11
N ASN A 20 6.50 -11.74 -9.16
CA ASN A 20 5.92 -12.68 -10.12
C ASN A 20 6.69 -14.00 -10.09
N SER A 21 6.71 -14.64 -8.93
CA SER A 21 7.43 -15.88 -8.67
C SER A 21 6.46 -16.93 -8.11
N SER A 22 6.88 -18.20 -8.09
CA SER A 22 6.07 -19.25 -7.46
C SER A 22 5.98 -19.10 -5.94
N ALA A 23 6.95 -18.42 -5.31
CA ALA A 23 6.92 -18.09 -3.89
C ALA A 23 6.08 -16.84 -3.56
N LEU A 24 6.02 -15.85 -4.45
CA LEU A 24 5.38 -14.59 -4.13
C LEU A 24 4.68 -14.01 -5.36
N CYS A 25 3.37 -13.78 -5.22
CA CYS A 25 2.51 -13.21 -6.25
C CYS A 25 1.60 -12.15 -5.61
N ILE A 26 1.91 -10.87 -5.84
CA ILE A 26 1.23 -9.75 -5.16
C ILE A 26 0.41 -8.94 -6.15
N TYR A 27 -0.81 -8.60 -5.73
CA TYR A 27 -1.72 -7.74 -6.46
C TYR A 27 -1.97 -6.44 -5.70
N ILE A 28 -2.12 -5.36 -6.45
CA ILE A 28 -2.68 -4.10 -5.98
C ILE A 28 -4.11 -4.03 -6.48
N ILE A 29 -5.04 -3.93 -5.54
CA ILE A 29 -6.47 -3.76 -5.81
C ILE A 29 -6.81 -2.30 -5.59
N GLY A 30 -7.12 -1.56 -6.65
CA GLY A 30 -7.61 -0.18 -6.58
C GLY A 30 -9.11 -0.12 -6.83
N VAL A 31 -9.82 0.76 -6.13
CA VAL A 31 -11.26 0.92 -6.29
C VAL A 31 -11.61 2.39 -6.46
N LEU A 32 -12.31 2.70 -7.55
CA LEU A 32 -12.97 3.99 -7.78
C LEU A 32 -14.45 3.86 -7.50
N GLU A 33 -14.96 4.76 -6.66
CA GLU A 33 -16.38 4.88 -6.30
C GLU A 33 -16.97 6.12 -6.97
N PHE A 34 -18.13 5.98 -7.61
CA PHE A 34 -18.76 7.06 -8.36
C PHE A 34 -20.02 7.59 -7.67
N GLU A 35 -20.26 8.90 -7.80
CA GLU A 35 -21.46 9.56 -7.27
C GLU A 35 -22.71 9.19 -8.05
N VAL A 36 -22.56 8.98 -9.37
CA VAL A 36 -23.63 8.67 -10.31
C VAL A 36 -23.48 7.26 -10.87
N PRO A 37 -24.57 6.63 -11.34
CA PRO A 37 -24.47 5.35 -12.03
C PRO A 37 -23.53 5.42 -13.23
N ILE A 38 -22.77 4.36 -13.50
CA ILE A 38 -21.73 4.31 -14.55
C ILE A 38 -22.07 3.38 -15.73
N ARG A 39 -23.37 3.20 -16.02
CA ARG A 39 -23.83 2.21 -17.03
C ARG A 39 -23.53 2.62 -18.46
N ASP A 40 -23.43 3.91 -18.71
CA ASP A 40 -23.15 4.58 -19.97
C ASP A 40 -21.65 4.89 -20.15
N LEU A 41 -20.82 4.53 -19.18
CA LEU A 41 -19.37 4.69 -19.28
C LEU A 41 -18.82 3.90 -20.47
N GLN A 42 -18.11 4.59 -21.37
CA GLN A 42 -17.49 3.98 -22.55
C GLN A 42 -16.19 3.26 -22.19
N THR A 43 -16.28 2.26 -21.31
CA THR A 43 -15.14 1.58 -20.67
C THR A 43 -14.10 1.10 -21.69
N PHE A 44 -14.52 0.45 -22.77
CA PHE A 44 -13.59 -0.07 -23.78
C PHE A 44 -12.82 1.04 -24.49
N THR A 45 -13.49 2.15 -24.84
CA THR A 45 -12.86 3.33 -25.45
C THR A 45 -11.86 3.96 -24.50
N LEU A 46 -12.26 4.18 -23.23
CA LEU A 46 -11.38 4.75 -22.21
C LEU A 46 -10.14 3.88 -21.98
N ILE A 47 -10.28 2.56 -21.97
CA ILE A 47 -9.14 1.68 -21.79
C ILE A 47 -8.20 1.77 -22.99
N LYS A 48 -8.75 1.68 -24.21
CA LYS A 48 -7.97 1.69 -25.45
C LYS A 48 -7.24 3.02 -25.66
N ASP A 49 -7.93 4.13 -25.46
CA ASP A 49 -7.45 5.45 -25.87
C ASP A 49 -6.78 6.22 -24.72
N VAL A 50 -7.00 5.83 -23.46
CA VAL A 50 -6.46 6.51 -22.28
C VAL A 50 -5.58 5.59 -21.43
N PHE A 51 -6.06 4.40 -21.02
CA PHE A 51 -5.31 3.55 -20.07
C PHE A 51 -4.11 2.81 -20.70
N LEU A 52 -4.30 2.10 -21.81
CA LEU A 52 -3.22 1.34 -22.47
C LEU A 52 -2.05 2.24 -22.92
N PRO A 53 -2.29 3.46 -23.45
CA PRO A 53 -1.20 4.35 -23.86
C PRO A 53 -0.33 4.89 -22.71
N ILE A 54 -0.77 4.80 -21.45
CA ILE A 54 -0.02 5.29 -20.28
C ILE A 54 1.37 4.66 -20.23
N ASN A 55 1.44 3.34 -20.42
CA ASN A 55 2.70 2.61 -20.33
C ASN A 55 2.64 1.33 -21.17
N PRO A 56 3.68 1.03 -21.98
CA PRO A 56 3.78 -0.20 -22.77
C PRO A 56 3.57 -1.50 -21.97
N ARG A 57 3.86 -1.51 -20.67
CA ARG A 57 3.65 -2.67 -19.79
C ARG A 57 2.19 -3.09 -19.67
N PHE A 58 1.23 -2.17 -19.85
CA PHE A 58 -0.19 -2.53 -19.89
C PHE A 58 -0.59 -3.29 -21.15
N SER A 59 0.26 -3.27 -22.18
CA SER A 59 0.10 -4.05 -23.40
C SER A 59 1.23 -5.08 -23.55
N SER A 60 1.80 -5.57 -22.45
CA SER A 60 2.92 -6.50 -22.47
C SER A 60 2.70 -7.72 -21.58
N ILE A 61 3.27 -8.86 -21.99
CA ILE A 61 3.40 -10.07 -21.18
C ILE A 61 4.85 -10.29 -20.76
N MET A 62 5.06 -11.08 -19.71
CA MET A 62 6.41 -11.51 -19.34
C MET A 62 6.78 -12.77 -20.12
N VAL A 63 7.91 -12.71 -20.82
CA VAL A 63 8.52 -13.86 -21.50
C VAL A 63 9.93 -14.08 -20.94
N GLN A 64 10.41 -15.32 -21.01
CA GLN A 64 11.77 -15.65 -20.63
C GLN A 64 12.64 -15.69 -21.89
N ASP A 65 13.79 -15.02 -21.86
CA ASP A 65 14.77 -15.11 -22.95
C ASP A 65 15.66 -16.36 -22.82
N LYS A 66 16.59 -16.53 -23.76
CA LYS A 66 17.48 -17.70 -23.83
C LYS A 66 18.43 -17.81 -22.63
N ASP A 67 18.73 -16.69 -21.98
CA ASP A 67 19.60 -16.61 -20.81
C ASP A 67 18.82 -16.81 -19.51
N GLY A 68 17.49 -16.98 -19.60
CA GLY A 68 16.62 -17.20 -18.45
C GLY A 68 16.08 -15.92 -17.83
N GLU A 69 16.37 -14.75 -18.39
CA GLU A 69 15.93 -13.46 -17.87
C GLU A 69 14.50 -13.14 -18.32
N LYS A 70 13.71 -12.55 -17.42
CA LYS A 70 12.33 -12.14 -17.74
C LYS A 70 12.32 -10.78 -18.43
N ARG A 71 11.63 -10.69 -19.56
CA ARG A 71 11.47 -9.46 -20.36
C ARG A 71 10.01 -9.17 -20.67
N TRP A 72 9.70 -7.90 -20.89
CA TRP A 72 8.38 -7.46 -21.35
C TRP A 72 8.29 -7.58 -22.87
N LYS A 73 7.34 -8.41 -23.34
CA LYS A 73 7.00 -8.53 -24.76
C LYS A 73 5.64 -7.90 -25.00
N GLN A 74 5.59 -6.88 -25.86
CA GLN A 74 4.33 -6.26 -26.27
C GLN A 74 3.45 -7.26 -27.03
N VAL A 75 2.14 -7.18 -26.77
CA VAL A 75 1.10 -8.01 -27.39
C VAL A 75 -0.12 -7.16 -27.70
N GLU A 76 -0.93 -7.62 -28.65
CA GLU A 76 -2.26 -7.03 -28.85
C GLU A 76 -3.17 -7.44 -27.69
N VAL A 77 -3.82 -6.45 -27.07
CA VAL A 77 -4.69 -6.67 -25.92
C VAL A 77 -6.12 -6.96 -26.38
N ASN A 78 -6.62 -8.17 -26.11
CA ASN A 78 -8.03 -8.46 -26.25
C ASN A 78 -8.82 -7.96 -25.02
N LEU A 79 -9.39 -6.77 -25.08
CA LEU A 79 -10.06 -6.14 -23.94
C LEU A 79 -11.20 -6.99 -23.33
N LYS A 80 -11.85 -7.88 -24.10
CA LYS A 80 -12.91 -8.75 -23.57
C LYS A 80 -12.41 -9.76 -22.54
N ASP A 81 -11.11 -10.08 -22.59
CA ASP A 81 -10.46 -10.98 -21.65
C ASP A 81 -10.05 -10.29 -20.33
N HIS A 82 -10.05 -8.96 -20.29
CA HIS A 82 -9.58 -8.16 -19.15
C HIS A 82 -10.67 -7.33 -18.48
N VAL A 83 -11.78 -7.07 -19.17
CA VAL A 83 -12.86 -6.21 -18.67
C VAL A 83 -14.08 -7.04 -18.32
N HIS A 84 -14.44 -7.03 -17.03
CA HIS A 84 -15.52 -7.83 -16.49
C HIS A 84 -16.68 -6.96 -16.00
N PHE A 85 -17.90 -7.40 -16.30
CA PHE A 85 -19.16 -6.78 -15.86
C PHE A 85 -19.95 -7.80 -15.04
N PRO A 86 -19.62 -7.99 -13.74
CA PRO A 86 -20.31 -8.97 -12.91
C PRO A 86 -21.80 -8.64 -12.80
N LYS A 87 -22.63 -9.69 -12.74
CA LYS A 87 -24.08 -9.57 -12.68
C LYS A 87 -24.57 -9.98 -11.30
N PHE A 88 -25.08 -9.02 -10.54
CA PHE A 88 -25.73 -9.26 -9.26
C PHE A 88 -27.25 -9.45 -9.44
N PRO A 89 -27.92 -10.19 -8.53
CA PRO A 89 -29.37 -10.34 -8.54
C PRO A 89 -30.08 -8.98 -8.54
N LYS A 90 -31.07 -8.79 -9.42
CA LYS A 90 -31.83 -7.53 -9.53
C LYS A 90 -32.85 -7.39 -8.38
N GLY A 91 -33.25 -6.15 -8.09
CA GLY A 91 -34.32 -5.84 -7.13
C GLY A 91 -33.95 -6.13 -5.67
N LYS A 92 -32.66 -6.08 -5.34
CA LYS A 92 -32.15 -6.28 -3.97
C LYS A 92 -31.97 -4.94 -3.28
N THR A 93 -31.87 -4.98 -1.95
CA THR A 93 -31.61 -3.77 -1.14
C THR A 93 -30.16 -3.31 -1.31
N VAL A 94 -29.86 -2.07 -0.92
CA VAL A 94 -28.50 -1.53 -0.95
C VAL A 94 -27.56 -2.36 -0.08
N GLU A 95 -28.01 -2.83 1.08
CA GLU A 95 -27.21 -3.67 1.99
C GLU A 95 -26.87 -5.03 1.36
N SER A 96 -27.80 -5.58 0.56
CA SER A 96 -27.54 -6.81 -0.19
C SER A 96 -26.48 -6.58 -1.27
N TYR A 97 -26.56 -5.46 -2.00
CA TYR A 97 -25.56 -5.11 -3.01
C TYR A 97 -24.19 -4.79 -2.40
N ASP A 98 -24.17 -4.16 -1.23
CA ASP A 98 -22.97 -3.93 -0.44
C ASP A 98 -22.26 -5.27 -0.14
N LYS A 99 -23.01 -6.25 0.36
CA LYS A 99 -22.49 -7.60 0.60
C LYS A 99 -21.97 -8.26 -0.69
N PHE A 100 -22.74 -8.21 -1.78
CA PHE A 100 -22.30 -8.77 -3.07
C PHE A 100 -21.02 -8.11 -3.58
N PHE A 101 -20.88 -6.79 -3.41
CA PHE A 101 -19.68 -6.05 -3.77
C PHE A 101 -18.47 -6.52 -2.96
N HIS A 102 -18.59 -6.59 -1.63
CA HIS A 102 -17.50 -7.04 -0.75
C HIS A 102 -17.12 -8.50 -0.99
N ASP A 103 -18.10 -9.40 -1.13
CA ASP A 103 -17.86 -10.82 -1.45
C ASP A 103 -17.14 -10.95 -2.82
N TYR A 104 -17.56 -10.17 -3.83
CA TYR A 104 -16.92 -10.16 -5.14
C TYR A 104 -15.49 -9.61 -5.08
N LEU A 105 -15.28 -8.47 -4.39
CA LEU A 105 -13.98 -7.84 -4.21
C LEU A 105 -12.98 -8.78 -3.53
N SER A 106 -13.41 -9.48 -2.48
CA SER A 106 -12.62 -10.50 -1.80
C SER A 106 -12.30 -11.70 -2.71
N SER A 107 -13.26 -12.17 -3.49
CA SER A 107 -13.05 -13.29 -4.43
C SER A 107 -12.00 -12.97 -5.47
N ILE A 108 -12.17 -11.86 -6.20
CA ILE A 108 -11.26 -11.50 -7.30
C ILE A 108 -9.86 -11.16 -6.79
N ALA A 109 -9.73 -10.66 -5.57
CA ALA A 109 -8.43 -10.38 -4.94
C ALA A 109 -7.61 -11.66 -4.66
N MET A 110 -8.27 -12.82 -4.56
CA MET A 110 -7.63 -14.13 -4.35
C MET A 110 -7.33 -14.88 -5.66
N GLU A 111 -8.01 -14.52 -6.75
CA GLU A 111 -7.82 -15.18 -8.04
C GLU A 111 -6.49 -14.76 -8.68
N GLN A 112 -5.75 -15.71 -9.26
CA GLN A 112 -4.50 -15.38 -9.96
C GLN A 112 -4.76 -14.86 -11.37
N LEU A 113 -3.96 -13.89 -11.81
CA LEU A 113 -4.03 -13.39 -13.18
C LEU A 113 -3.38 -14.39 -14.16
N PRO A 114 -3.98 -14.64 -15.34
CA PRO A 114 -3.37 -15.48 -16.37
C PRO A 114 -2.05 -14.90 -16.88
N GLN A 115 -0.97 -15.67 -16.79
CA GLN A 115 0.38 -15.22 -17.17
C GLN A 115 0.56 -15.06 -18.70
N SER A 116 -0.36 -15.60 -19.50
CA SER A 116 -0.37 -15.48 -20.97
C SER A 116 -0.96 -14.16 -21.47
N ARG A 117 -1.36 -13.26 -20.57
CA ARG A 117 -2.01 -11.98 -20.88
C ARG A 117 -1.38 -10.86 -20.06
N PRO A 118 -1.51 -9.58 -20.48
CA PRO A 118 -1.09 -8.46 -19.65
C PRO A 118 -1.67 -8.55 -18.24
N LEU A 119 -0.85 -8.30 -17.23
CA LEU A 119 -1.19 -8.67 -15.84
C LEU A 119 -2.08 -7.65 -15.13
N TRP A 120 -3.27 -7.42 -15.68
CA TRP A 120 -4.31 -6.60 -15.09
C TRP A 120 -5.72 -7.03 -15.50
N GLU A 121 -6.69 -6.76 -14.64
CA GLU A 121 -8.13 -6.89 -14.90
C GLU A 121 -8.86 -5.63 -14.40
N ILE A 122 -9.95 -5.28 -15.06
CA ILE A 122 -10.84 -4.18 -14.68
C ILE A 122 -12.26 -4.73 -14.53
N HIS A 123 -12.89 -4.49 -13.38
CA HIS A 123 -14.23 -4.97 -13.09
C HIS A 123 -15.16 -3.77 -12.86
N VAL A 124 -16.20 -3.66 -13.68
CA VAL A 124 -17.15 -2.55 -13.66
C VAL A 124 -18.43 -2.99 -12.94
N ILE A 125 -18.63 -2.48 -11.73
CA ILE A 125 -19.78 -2.78 -10.87
C ILE A 125 -20.84 -1.69 -11.08
N SER A 126 -21.87 -2.01 -11.88
CA SER A 126 -22.97 -1.09 -12.21
C SER A 126 -24.15 -1.14 -11.22
N TYR A 127 -23.87 -1.50 -9.97
CA TYR A 127 -24.84 -1.63 -8.88
C TYR A 127 -24.47 -0.69 -7.74
N PRO A 128 -25.45 -0.06 -7.06
CA PRO A 128 -25.18 0.84 -5.96
C PRO A 128 -24.74 0.06 -4.71
N SER A 129 -23.80 0.62 -3.95
CA SER A 129 -23.45 0.23 -2.58
C SER A 129 -23.85 1.35 -1.61
N LYS A 130 -23.53 1.20 -0.32
CA LYS A 130 -23.73 2.30 0.65
C LYS A 130 -22.88 3.52 0.30
N ASP A 131 -21.69 3.28 -0.25
CA ASP A 131 -20.70 4.31 -0.51
C ASP A 131 -20.77 4.88 -1.93
N ALA A 132 -21.33 4.17 -2.92
CA ALA A 132 -21.26 4.58 -4.34
C ALA A 132 -22.50 4.20 -5.16
N SER A 133 -22.77 4.93 -6.24
CA SER A 133 -23.79 4.58 -7.25
C SER A 133 -23.29 3.56 -8.29
N GLY A 134 -21.98 3.32 -8.30
CA GLY A 134 -21.28 2.32 -9.08
C GLY A 134 -19.79 2.38 -8.77
N SER A 135 -19.07 1.31 -9.06
CA SER A 135 -17.64 1.20 -8.73
C SER A 135 -16.85 0.55 -9.85
N ILE A 136 -15.59 0.94 -10.01
CA ILE A 136 -14.62 0.25 -10.86
C ILE A 136 -13.51 -0.30 -9.98
N ILE A 137 -13.26 -1.60 -10.10
CA ILE A 137 -12.16 -2.28 -9.42
C ILE A 137 -11.05 -2.54 -10.44
N PHE A 138 -9.84 -2.11 -10.11
CA PHE A 138 -8.61 -2.38 -10.86
C PHE A 138 -7.82 -3.43 -10.09
N LYS A 139 -7.59 -4.58 -10.70
CA LYS A 139 -6.70 -5.61 -10.18
C LYS A 139 -5.43 -5.59 -11.00
N LEU A 140 -4.32 -5.17 -10.39
CA LEU A 140 -3.06 -4.91 -11.07
C LEU A 140 -1.97 -5.75 -10.43
N HIS A 141 -1.22 -6.52 -11.21
CA HIS A 141 -0.08 -7.25 -10.67
C HIS A 141 1.05 -6.29 -10.28
N HIS A 142 1.67 -6.51 -9.12
CA HIS A 142 2.69 -5.61 -8.57
C HIS A 142 3.99 -5.56 -9.41
N ALA A 143 4.15 -6.48 -10.36
CA ALA A 143 5.24 -6.45 -11.35
C ALA A 143 5.12 -5.30 -12.37
N LEU A 144 3.93 -4.75 -12.58
CA LEU A 144 3.72 -3.62 -13.49
C LEU A 144 4.36 -2.33 -12.96
N GLY A 145 4.26 -2.13 -11.64
CA GLY A 145 4.77 -0.98 -10.91
C GLY A 145 4.39 -1.05 -9.44
N ASP A 146 4.96 -0.18 -8.62
CA ASP A 146 4.52 -0.03 -7.23
C ASP A 146 3.21 0.75 -7.11
N GLY A 147 2.63 0.79 -5.90
CA GLY A 147 1.39 1.52 -5.63
C GLY A 147 1.46 3.00 -6.04
N TYR A 148 2.61 3.66 -5.90
CA TYR A 148 2.79 5.05 -6.34
C TYR A 148 2.69 5.18 -7.87
N SER A 149 3.36 4.30 -8.62
CA SER A 149 3.31 4.28 -10.08
C SER A 149 1.90 3.97 -10.58
N LEU A 150 1.26 2.94 -10.04
CA LEU A 150 -0.05 2.46 -10.50
C LEU A 150 -1.19 3.42 -10.12
N VAL A 151 -1.15 4.01 -8.92
CA VAL A 151 -2.06 5.11 -8.59
C VAL A 151 -1.77 6.30 -9.52
N GLY A 152 -0.51 6.61 -9.81
CA GLY A 152 -0.15 7.62 -10.80
C GLY A 152 -0.80 7.37 -12.17
N ALA A 153 -0.80 6.12 -12.65
CA ALA A 153 -1.44 5.73 -13.90
C ALA A 153 -2.95 5.95 -13.85
N LEU A 154 -3.59 5.48 -12.79
CA LEU A 154 -5.03 5.68 -12.59
C LEU A 154 -5.40 7.18 -12.54
N LEU A 155 -4.61 8.00 -11.84
CA LEU A 155 -4.83 9.44 -11.77
C LEU A 155 -4.63 10.15 -13.12
N SER A 156 -3.79 9.60 -14.02
CA SER A 156 -3.61 10.15 -15.37
C SER A 156 -4.81 9.90 -16.29
N CYS A 157 -5.67 8.93 -15.96
CA CYS A 157 -6.96 8.74 -16.64
C CYS A 157 -8.04 9.72 -16.18
N LEU A 158 -7.79 10.46 -15.10
CA LEU A 158 -8.80 11.25 -14.40
C LEU A 158 -8.55 12.74 -14.62
N GLN A 159 -9.64 13.50 -14.62
CA GLN A 159 -9.63 14.95 -14.71
C GLN A 159 -10.24 15.54 -13.45
N ARG A 160 -9.97 16.81 -13.18
CA ARG A 160 -10.68 17.53 -12.13
C ARG A 160 -12.17 17.64 -12.47
N ALA A 161 -13.03 17.43 -11.48
CA ALA A 161 -14.48 17.55 -11.66
C ALA A 161 -14.94 19.01 -11.77
N ASP A 162 -14.23 19.94 -11.13
CA ASP A 162 -14.55 21.37 -11.13
C ASP A 162 -14.04 22.08 -12.41
N ASP A 163 -12.82 21.78 -12.83
CA ASP A 163 -12.23 22.33 -14.06
C ASP A 163 -11.27 21.31 -14.69
N PRO A 164 -11.71 20.57 -15.73
CA PRO A 164 -10.91 19.56 -16.41
C PRO A 164 -9.61 20.07 -17.05
N SER A 165 -9.47 21.37 -17.28
CA SER A 165 -8.27 21.97 -17.88
C SER A 165 -7.11 22.14 -16.88
N LEU A 166 -7.40 22.06 -15.58
CA LEU A 166 -6.42 22.24 -14.52
C LEU A 166 -5.79 20.92 -14.07
N PRO A 167 -4.50 20.90 -13.71
CA PRO A 167 -3.86 19.72 -13.17
C PRO A 167 -4.37 19.39 -11.76
N LEU A 168 -4.29 18.10 -11.39
CA LEU A 168 -4.54 17.62 -10.04
C LEU A 168 -3.52 18.21 -9.06
N SER A 169 -3.98 18.63 -7.88
CA SER A 169 -3.10 19.11 -6.82
C SER A 169 -3.05 18.13 -5.66
N PHE A 170 -1.88 18.07 -5.01
CA PHE A 170 -1.63 17.20 -3.86
C PHE A 170 -1.18 18.04 -2.66
N PRO A 171 -1.37 17.55 -1.42
CA PRO A 171 -0.88 18.22 -0.23
C PRO A 171 0.64 18.48 -0.32
N THR A 172 1.04 19.74 -0.12
CA THR A 172 2.47 20.10 -0.08
C THR A 172 3.14 19.49 1.15
N LEU A 173 4.12 18.63 0.95
CA LEU A 173 5.02 18.16 2.01
C LEU A 173 6.03 19.27 2.31
N ARG A 174 5.70 20.20 3.22
CA ARG A 174 6.71 21.16 3.70
C ARG A 174 7.73 20.41 4.56
N PRO A 175 9.02 20.41 4.22
CA PRO A 175 10.05 19.93 5.15
C PRO A 175 10.03 20.82 6.38
N SER A 176 10.04 20.23 7.57
CA SER A 176 10.39 20.97 8.79
C SER A 176 11.79 21.54 8.60
N LYS A 177 11.93 22.87 8.65
CA LYS A 177 13.22 23.56 8.50
C LYS A 177 14.23 22.92 9.48
N PRO A 178 15.42 22.50 9.02
CA PRO A 178 16.46 22.07 9.95
C PRO A 178 16.86 23.29 10.79
N GLN A 179 16.66 23.19 12.09
CA GLN A 179 17.10 24.22 13.04
C GLN A 179 18.63 24.19 13.07
N SER A 180 19.25 25.17 12.41
CA SER A 180 20.71 25.31 12.39
C SER A 180 21.21 25.63 13.80
N SER A 181 21.72 24.64 14.53
CA SER A 181 22.42 24.86 15.78
C SER A 181 23.93 24.64 15.60
N THR A 182 24.66 25.75 15.67
CA THR A 182 26.11 25.82 15.74
C THR A 182 26.60 25.32 17.10
N LYS A 183 26.75 23.99 17.30
CA LYS A 183 27.51 23.44 18.45
C LYS A 183 28.29 22.14 18.16
N SER A 184 29.61 22.26 18.38
CA SER A 184 30.70 21.33 18.78
C SER A 184 30.98 20.01 18.02
N PHE A 185 32.26 19.83 17.67
CA PHE A 185 32.92 18.66 17.08
C PHE A 185 32.67 17.33 17.84
N TRP A 186 32.60 17.37 19.18
CA TRP A 186 32.32 16.18 20.01
C TRP A 186 30.90 15.64 19.84
N ARG A 187 29.93 16.51 19.51
CA ARG A 187 28.56 16.11 19.18
C ARG A 187 28.46 15.50 17.78
N ARG A 188 29.37 15.88 16.86
CA ARG A 188 29.47 15.23 15.54
C ARG A 188 30.01 13.80 15.66
N PHE A 189 31.01 13.57 16.51
CA PHE A 189 31.58 12.24 16.74
C PHE A 189 30.60 11.28 17.42
N SER A 190 29.85 11.74 18.44
CA SER A 190 28.80 10.93 19.06
C SER A 190 27.59 10.72 18.13
N TRP A 191 27.26 11.69 17.28
CA TRP A 191 26.22 11.54 16.25
C TRP A 191 26.61 10.56 15.14
N THR A 192 27.86 10.58 14.66
CA THR A 192 28.34 9.61 13.66
C THR A 192 28.41 8.19 14.23
N PHE A 193 28.87 8.03 15.48
CA PHE A 193 28.95 6.72 16.13
C PHE A 193 27.56 6.15 16.46
N SER A 194 26.65 6.98 17.00
CA SER A 194 25.25 6.56 17.25
C SER A 194 24.51 6.25 15.94
N SER A 195 24.75 7.00 14.86
CA SER A 195 24.18 6.70 13.54
C SER A 195 24.70 5.38 12.96
N ALA A 196 25.98 5.07 13.15
CA ALA A 196 26.58 3.80 12.73
C ALA A 196 26.03 2.62 13.55
N ILE A 197 25.92 2.76 14.88
CA ILE A 197 25.32 1.75 15.75
C ILE A 197 23.85 1.54 15.39
N ASN A 198 23.07 2.61 15.22
CA ASN A 198 21.66 2.51 14.84
C ASN A 198 21.52 1.82 13.49
N THR A 199 22.40 2.12 12.52
CA THR A 199 22.41 1.45 11.21
C THR A 199 22.71 -0.04 11.35
N ALA A 200 23.78 -0.42 12.07
CA ALA A 200 24.15 -1.82 12.26
C ALA A 200 23.06 -2.60 13.01
N SER A 201 22.49 -1.99 14.06
CA SER A 201 21.40 -2.58 14.85
C SER A 201 20.11 -2.71 14.05
N ASP A 202 19.66 -1.66 13.36
CA ASP A 202 18.42 -1.69 12.57
C ASP A 202 18.55 -2.65 11.37
N PHE A 203 19.70 -2.67 10.69
CA PHE A 203 19.97 -3.60 9.60
C PHE A 203 20.06 -5.04 10.10
N GLY A 204 20.86 -5.30 11.14
CA GLY A 204 21.01 -6.63 11.73
C GLY A 204 19.69 -7.18 12.24
N TRP A 205 18.90 -6.36 12.93
CA TRP A 205 17.55 -6.72 13.36
C TRP A 205 16.63 -7.01 12.17
N SER A 206 16.68 -6.20 11.11
CA SER A 206 15.89 -6.43 9.90
C SER A 206 16.24 -7.75 9.24
N VAL A 207 17.52 -8.10 9.15
CA VAL A 207 17.97 -9.40 8.61
C VAL A 207 17.48 -10.55 9.48
N LEU A 208 17.69 -10.48 10.80
CA LEU A 208 17.23 -11.52 11.72
C LEU A 208 15.71 -11.72 11.66
N LYS A 209 14.95 -10.62 11.59
CA LYS A 209 13.49 -10.65 11.46
C LYS A 209 13.03 -11.24 10.13
N SER A 210 13.70 -10.87 9.04
CA SER A 210 13.41 -11.39 7.71
C SER A 210 13.71 -12.89 7.55
N SER A 211 14.67 -13.43 8.31
CA SER A 211 15.17 -14.78 8.10
C SER A 211 14.77 -15.80 9.17
N ILE A 212 14.82 -15.44 10.46
CA ILE A 212 14.79 -16.41 11.58
C ILE A 212 13.72 -16.04 12.61
N ILE A 213 13.57 -14.76 12.95
CA ILE A 213 12.74 -14.32 14.08
C ILE A 213 11.31 -14.02 13.62
N SER A 214 10.40 -14.94 13.89
CA SER A 214 8.96 -14.73 13.71
C SER A 214 8.35 -13.97 14.89
N ASP A 215 7.34 -13.14 14.64
CA ASP A 215 6.47 -12.62 15.71
C ASP A 215 5.70 -13.76 16.39
N HIS A 216 5.18 -13.50 17.59
CA HIS A 216 4.27 -14.43 18.25
C HIS A 216 3.01 -14.65 17.39
N LYS A 217 2.36 -15.80 17.56
CA LYS A 217 0.97 -15.97 17.11
C LYS A 217 0.07 -15.08 17.97
N THR A 218 -0.79 -14.31 17.33
CA THR A 218 -1.66 -13.34 18.00
C THR A 218 -2.97 -13.19 17.23
N PRO A 219 -4.01 -12.51 17.77
CA PRO A 219 -5.26 -12.27 17.04
C PRO A 219 -5.14 -11.54 15.69
N ILE A 220 -3.97 -10.98 15.36
CA ILE A 220 -3.70 -10.33 14.06
C ILE A 220 -2.71 -11.10 13.19
N ARG A 221 -2.19 -12.23 13.68
CA ARG A 221 -1.21 -13.07 12.98
C ARG A 221 -1.44 -14.54 13.34
N SER A 222 -2.07 -15.29 12.44
CA SER A 222 -2.29 -16.73 12.59
C SER A 222 -0.96 -17.49 12.60
N GLY A 223 -0.02 -17.05 11.76
CA GLY A 223 1.31 -17.65 11.62
C GLY A 223 1.25 -19.04 11.02
N ASP A 224 0.18 -19.37 10.29
CA ASP A 224 0.00 -20.64 9.61
C ASP A 224 0.64 -20.63 8.22
N GLU A 225 1.08 -21.79 7.75
CA GLU A 225 1.56 -21.93 6.37
C GLU A 225 0.40 -21.76 5.37
N GLY A 226 0.69 -21.11 4.25
CA GLY A 226 -0.28 -20.90 3.17
C GLY A 226 -1.38 -19.88 3.49
N THR A 227 -1.14 -18.97 4.43
CA THR A 227 -2.08 -17.87 4.77
C THR A 227 -2.45 -17.04 3.53
N GLU A 228 -1.55 -16.90 2.56
CA GLU A 228 -1.79 -16.22 1.29
C GLU A 228 -2.88 -16.86 0.41
N PHE A 229 -3.27 -18.12 0.68
CA PHE A 229 -4.31 -18.85 -0.05
C PHE A 229 -5.63 -18.93 0.72
N ARG A 230 -5.67 -18.41 1.95
CA ARG A 230 -6.88 -18.42 2.77
C ARG A 230 -7.84 -17.32 2.34
N PRO A 231 -9.16 -17.52 2.47
CA PRO A 231 -10.13 -16.48 2.14
C PRO A 231 -9.84 -15.18 2.90
N ILE A 232 -10.09 -14.04 2.26
CA ILE A 232 -9.87 -12.71 2.84
C ILE A 232 -11.16 -11.90 2.90
N SER A 233 -11.21 -10.94 3.81
CA SER A 233 -12.22 -9.88 3.86
C SER A 233 -11.56 -8.53 3.60
N ILE A 234 -12.22 -7.69 2.80
CA ILE A 234 -11.76 -6.33 2.50
C ILE A 234 -12.85 -5.35 2.94
N SER A 235 -12.52 -4.53 3.94
CA SER A 235 -13.39 -3.48 4.46
C SER A 235 -12.64 -2.17 4.63
N SER A 236 -13.36 -1.07 4.79
CA SER A 236 -12.75 0.25 4.95
C SER A 236 -13.45 1.11 6.00
N MET A 237 -12.75 2.14 6.45
CA MET A 237 -13.22 3.15 7.41
C MET A 237 -12.72 4.52 6.98
N ASN A 238 -13.53 5.55 7.26
CA ASN A 238 -13.26 6.93 6.84
C ASN A 238 -13.02 7.83 8.05
N PHE A 239 -12.00 8.68 7.96
CA PHE A 239 -11.65 9.69 8.96
C PHE A 239 -11.56 11.07 8.30
N SER A 240 -11.89 12.11 9.08
CA SER A 240 -11.64 13.49 8.66
C SER A 240 -10.14 13.78 8.69
N ILE A 241 -9.57 14.22 7.56
CA ILE A 241 -8.17 14.63 7.52
C ILE A 241 -7.90 15.83 8.44
N ASP A 242 -8.92 16.67 8.70
CA ASP A 242 -8.73 17.87 9.50
C ASP A 242 -8.54 17.53 10.98
N HIS A 243 -9.26 16.52 11.49
CA HIS A 243 -8.97 15.97 12.82
C HIS A 243 -7.55 15.39 12.91
N ILE A 244 -7.10 14.69 11.87
CA ILE A 244 -5.72 14.19 11.79
C ILE A 244 -4.71 15.34 11.79
N LYS A 245 -4.99 16.44 11.09
CA LYS A 245 -4.14 17.65 11.08
C LYS A 245 -4.11 18.35 12.44
N ILE A 246 -5.19 18.32 13.23
CA ILE A 246 -5.22 18.85 14.60
C ILE A 246 -4.25 18.08 15.47
N ILE A 247 -4.35 16.74 15.51
CA ILE A 247 -3.44 15.87 16.29
C ILE A 247 -1.99 16.08 15.85
N LYS A 248 -1.76 16.09 14.53
CA LYS A 248 -0.45 16.35 13.94
C LYS A 248 0.16 17.67 14.42
N SER A 249 -0.63 18.75 14.41
CA SER A 249 -0.17 20.08 14.81
C SER A 249 0.11 20.17 16.30
N SER A 250 -0.75 19.58 17.13
CA SER A 250 -0.57 19.51 18.60
C SER A 250 0.74 18.80 18.98
N LEU A 251 1.06 17.70 18.30
CA LEU A 251 2.26 16.88 18.60
C LEU A 251 3.52 17.29 17.83
N GLY A 252 3.41 18.12 16.79
CA GLY A 252 4.55 18.48 15.94
C GLY A 252 5.14 17.32 15.11
N VAL A 253 4.32 16.31 14.77
CA VAL A 253 4.73 15.10 14.02
C VAL A 253 4.20 15.11 12.57
N THR A 254 4.37 14.01 11.80
CA THR A 254 3.80 13.89 10.45
C THR A 254 2.42 13.21 10.45
N ILE A 255 1.65 13.39 9.38
CA ILE A 255 0.34 12.73 9.21
C ILE A 255 0.47 11.20 9.28
N ASN A 256 1.50 10.63 8.62
CA ASN A 256 1.73 9.19 8.65
C ASN A 256 2.07 8.69 10.06
N ASP A 257 2.76 9.48 10.89
CA ASP A 257 3.06 9.11 12.28
C ASP A 257 1.78 9.04 13.12
N VAL A 258 0.88 10.02 12.96
CA VAL A 258 -0.43 10.05 13.63
C VAL A 258 -1.25 8.83 13.25
N ILE A 259 -1.37 8.55 11.94
CA ILE A 259 -2.17 7.43 11.44
C ILE A 259 -1.58 6.09 11.91
N THR A 260 -0.26 5.94 11.85
CA THR A 260 0.42 4.72 12.34
C THR A 260 0.17 4.52 13.83
N GLY A 261 0.25 5.58 14.64
CA GLY A 261 -0.03 5.51 16.06
C GLY A 261 -1.49 5.14 16.39
N ILE A 262 -2.46 5.72 15.66
CA ILE A 262 -3.88 5.36 15.78
C ILE A 262 -4.10 3.88 15.46
N VAL A 263 -3.55 3.41 14.34
CA VAL A 263 -3.67 2.03 13.89
C VAL A 263 -3.01 1.08 14.90
N PHE A 264 -1.79 1.39 15.37
CA PHE A 264 -1.12 0.57 16.37
C PHE A 264 -1.87 0.50 17.69
N TYR A 265 -2.40 1.63 18.16
CA TYR A 265 -3.17 1.64 19.39
C TYR A 265 -4.47 0.85 19.24
N GLY A 266 -5.22 1.08 18.15
CA GLY A 266 -6.44 0.34 17.84
C GLY A 266 -6.21 -1.16 17.70
N THR A 267 -5.14 -1.56 17.02
CA THR A 267 -4.72 -2.96 16.91
C THR A 267 -4.42 -3.57 18.29
N ARG A 268 -3.77 -2.83 19.19
CA ARG A 268 -3.51 -3.32 20.56
C ARG A 268 -4.77 -3.44 21.41
N LEU A 269 -5.71 -2.50 21.27
CA LEU A 269 -7.02 -2.61 21.92
C LEU A 269 -7.77 -3.85 21.41
N TYR A 270 -7.76 -4.10 20.10
CA TYR A 270 -8.35 -5.30 19.51
C TYR A 270 -7.69 -6.58 20.05
N MET A 271 -6.36 -6.64 20.03
CA MET A 271 -5.59 -7.77 20.55
C MET A 271 -5.96 -8.05 22.01
N GLN A 272 -5.95 -7.03 22.88
CA GLN A 272 -6.34 -7.16 24.28
C GLN A 272 -7.78 -7.69 24.46
N ASP A 273 -8.72 -7.22 23.65
CA ASP A 273 -10.13 -7.58 23.76
C ASP A 273 -10.46 -8.98 23.18
N VAL A 274 -9.59 -9.53 22.32
CA VAL A 274 -9.71 -10.91 21.82
C VAL A 274 -8.94 -11.88 22.70
N ASP A 275 -7.71 -11.52 23.06
CA ASP A 275 -6.81 -12.29 23.91
C ASP A 275 -5.98 -11.34 24.77
N PHE A 276 -6.33 -11.28 26.07
CA PHE A 276 -5.75 -10.33 27.01
C PHE A 276 -4.22 -10.42 27.10
N GLU A 277 -3.64 -11.60 26.98
CA GLU A 277 -2.18 -11.81 27.06
C GLU A 277 -1.46 -11.25 25.81
N SER A 278 -2.17 -11.16 24.69
CA SER A 278 -1.61 -10.66 23.43
C SER A 278 -1.34 -9.14 23.42
N LYS A 279 -1.84 -8.39 24.42
CA LYS A 279 -1.60 -6.94 24.58
C LYS A 279 -0.10 -6.59 24.70
N THR A 280 0.71 -7.54 25.17
CA THR A 280 2.17 -7.42 25.32
C THR A 280 2.99 -8.32 24.41
N ALA A 281 2.33 -9.11 23.55
CA ALA A 281 3.00 -9.99 22.60
C ALA A 281 3.84 -9.18 21.59
N ASP A 282 5.01 -9.70 21.23
CA ASP A 282 5.83 -9.06 20.19
C ASP A 282 5.11 -9.13 18.85
N SER A 283 4.92 -7.95 18.25
CA SER A 283 4.24 -7.76 16.97
C SER A 283 4.94 -6.65 16.21
N THR A 284 5.13 -6.86 14.92
CA THR A 284 5.89 -5.98 14.03
C THR A 284 5.05 -5.67 12.80
N ALA A 285 4.96 -4.40 12.44
CA ALA A 285 4.38 -3.96 11.19
C ALA A 285 5.48 -3.65 10.16
N LEU A 286 5.31 -4.15 8.94
CA LEU A 286 6.10 -3.76 7.78
C LEU A 286 5.53 -2.47 7.18
N VAL A 287 6.16 -1.34 7.49
CA VAL A 287 5.75 -0.05 6.94
C VAL A 287 6.43 0.16 5.59
N LEU A 288 5.64 0.17 4.51
CA LEU A 288 6.13 0.37 3.16
C LEU A 288 6.47 1.84 2.90
N LEU A 289 7.58 2.07 2.21
CA LEU A 289 8.11 3.38 1.89
C LEU A 289 8.34 3.50 0.39
N ASN A 290 7.95 4.64 -0.18
CA ASN A 290 8.43 5.06 -1.50
C ASN A 290 9.90 5.52 -1.39
N THR A 291 10.79 4.94 -2.19
CA THR A 291 12.23 5.25 -2.18
C THR A 291 12.60 6.36 -3.16
N ARG A 292 11.64 6.91 -3.90
CA ARG A 292 11.86 8.08 -4.77
C ARG A 292 12.19 9.31 -3.93
N ASN A 293 13.27 9.99 -4.29
CA ASN A 293 13.65 11.27 -3.71
C ASN A 293 12.93 12.42 -4.44
N ILE A 294 11.64 12.59 -4.17
CA ILE A 294 10.77 13.58 -4.82
C ILE A 294 10.09 14.49 -3.78
N GLU A 295 10.03 15.78 -4.09
CA GLU A 295 9.25 16.75 -3.32
C GLU A 295 7.81 16.77 -3.85
N GLY A 296 6.91 16.07 -3.15
CA GLY A 296 5.49 16.02 -3.52
C GLY A 296 5.17 14.95 -4.56
N TYR A 297 4.14 15.20 -5.37
CA TYR A 297 3.67 14.29 -6.41
C TYR A 297 4.37 14.57 -7.75
N GLN A 298 4.69 13.50 -8.46
CA GLN A 298 5.33 13.46 -9.78
C GLN A 298 4.34 12.81 -10.75
N THR A 299 4.07 13.46 -11.88
CA THR A 299 3.10 12.96 -12.88
C THR A 299 3.64 11.75 -13.63
N ILE A 300 2.76 11.03 -14.32
CA ILE A 300 3.18 9.91 -15.19
C ILE A 300 4.17 10.36 -16.26
N ASN A 301 3.88 11.46 -16.93
CA ASN A 301 4.76 11.99 -17.98
C ASN A 301 6.16 12.30 -17.43
N ASP A 302 6.24 12.80 -16.19
CA ASP A 302 7.53 13.02 -15.53
C ASP A 302 8.23 11.71 -15.17
N MET A 303 7.49 10.65 -14.80
CA MET A 303 8.05 9.34 -14.43
C MET A 303 8.54 8.52 -15.63
N LEU A 304 7.95 8.73 -16.81
CA LEU A 304 8.33 8.05 -18.05
C LEU A 304 9.50 8.74 -18.76
N ASN A 305 9.85 9.96 -18.35
CA ASN A 305 11.01 10.67 -18.87
C ASN A 305 12.31 9.94 -18.50
N SER A 306 13.22 9.74 -19.46
CA SER A 306 14.50 9.05 -19.24
C SER A 306 15.42 9.74 -18.22
N LYS A 307 15.20 11.04 -17.96
CA LYS A 307 15.95 11.82 -16.96
C LYS A 307 15.18 12.02 -15.64
N ALA A 308 14.11 11.26 -15.42
CA ALA A 308 13.28 11.37 -14.22
C ALA A 308 14.08 11.09 -12.93
N LYS A 309 13.91 11.94 -11.92
CA LYS A 309 14.45 11.69 -10.56
C LYS A 309 13.78 10.49 -9.89
N GLY A 310 12.51 10.24 -10.21
CA GLY A 310 11.75 9.07 -9.78
C GLY A 310 11.13 8.37 -10.99
N PRO A 311 11.83 7.43 -11.64
CA PRO A 311 11.29 6.75 -12.81
C PRO A 311 10.12 5.83 -12.45
N TRP A 312 9.31 5.49 -13.47
CA TRP A 312 8.24 4.49 -13.38
C TRP A 312 8.80 3.13 -12.93
N GLY A 313 8.00 2.38 -12.16
CA GLY A 313 8.28 1.00 -11.77
C GLY A 313 8.30 0.80 -10.26
N ASN A 314 8.88 -0.31 -9.79
CA ASN A 314 8.92 -0.61 -8.36
C ASN A 314 10.07 0.15 -7.68
N LYS A 315 9.74 1.20 -6.91
CA LYS A 315 10.65 1.96 -6.05
C LYS A 315 10.09 1.99 -4.63
N ILE A 316 9.99 0.80 -4.06
CA ILE A 316 9.50 0.58 -2.70
C ILE A 316 10.55 -0.10 -1.84
N SER A 317 10.51 0.18 -0.56
CA SER A 317 11.21 -0.57 0.49
C SER A 317 10.29 -0.68 1.71
N PHE A 318 10.77 -1.32 2.77
CA PHE A 318 10.00 -1.55 3.99
C PHE A 318 10.84 -1.26 5.23
N LEU A 319 10.15 -0.88 6.31
CA LEU A 319 10.72 -0.79 7.65
C LEU A 319 10.00 -1.77 8.57
N HIS A 320 10.77 -2.57 9.30
CA HIS A 320 10.26 -3.29 10.47
C HIS A 320 10.02 -2.31 11.61
N VAL A 321 8.75 -1.99 11.88
CA VAL A 321 8.34 -1.10 12.97
C VAL A 321 7.60 -1.92 14.03
N PRO A 322 8.16 -2.09 15.24
CA PRO A 322 7.45 -2.77 16.33
C PRO A 322 6.13 -2.07 16.65
N ILE A 323 5.05 -2.84 16.76
CA ILE A 323 3.77 -2.34 17.28
C ILE A 323 3.95 -2.21 18.80
N PRO A 324 3.89 -0.99 19.36
CA PRO A 324 4.21 -0.78 20.76
C PRO A 324 3.29 -1.61 21.68
N LYS A 325 3.84 -2.13 22.79
CA LYS A 325 3.08 -2.96 23.74
C LYS A 325 2.10 -2.10 24.53
N LEU A 326 0.96 -2.66 24.92
CA LEU A 326 -0.01 -1.96 25.77
C LEU A 326 0.22 -2.31 27.24
N ASN A 327 0.54 -1.30 28.05
CA ASN A 327 0.69 -1.37 29.50
C ASN A 327 -0.10 -0.26 30.19
N GLU A 328 -0.20 -0.28 31.53
CA GLU A 328 -1.02 0.67 32.30
C GLU A 328 -0.69 2.15 32.03
N ASN A 329 0.60 2.47 31.89
CA ASN A 329 1.04 3.83 31.57
C ASN A 329 0.52 4.27 30.19
N ARG A 330 0.59 3.41 29.18
CA ARG A 330 0.15 3.72 27.82
C ARG A 330 -1.37 3.70 27.65
N MET A 331 -2.08 2.95 28.48
CA MET A 331 -3.54 3.08 28.58
C MET A 331 -3.94 4.47 29.09
N SER A 332 -3.12 5.06 29.95
CA SER A 332 -3.35 6.39 30.53
C SER A 332 -2.98 7.53 29.57
N ASN A 333 -2.01 7.32 28.66
CA ASN A 333 -1.64 8.30 27.64
C ASN A 333 -1.59 7.69 26.22
N PRO A 334 -2.70 7.75 25.45
CA PRO A 334 -2.75 7.15 24.11
C PRO A 334 -1.84 7.87 23.09
N LEU A 335 -1.37 9.09 23.39
CA LEU A 335 -0.44 9.85 22.54
C LEU A 335 0.95 9.19 22.48
N ASP A 336 1.31 8.37 23.47
CA ASP A 336 2.59 7.65 23.49
C ASP A 336 2.75 6.72 22.28
N PHE A 337 1.66 6.15 21.77
CA PHE A 337 1.69 5.34 20.55
C PHE A 337 2.12 6.14 19.31
N ILE A 338 1.76 7.43 19.24
CA ILE A 338 2.20 8.31 18.15
C ILE A 338 3.67 8.68 18.34
N TRP A 339 4.08 9.01 19.56
CA TRP A 339 5.47 9.38 19.86
C TRP A 339 6.45 8.24 19.58
N ASP A 340 6.12 7.02 20.01
CA ASP A 340 6.94 5.84 19.75
C ASP A 340 7.07 5.57 18.25
N SER A 341 5.94 5.62 17.54
CA SER A 341 5.90 5.43 16.08
C SER A 341 6.77 6.48 15.39
N HIS A 342 6.61 7.76 15.74
CA HIS A 342 7.39 8.86 15.21
C HIS A 342 8.89 8.66 15.45
N ASN A 343 9.29 8.35 16.70
CA ASN A 343 10.69 8.21 17.08
C ASN A 343 11.36 7.02 16.38
N ILE A 344 10.69 5.87 16.33
CA ILE A 344 11.21 4.66 15.66
C ILE A 344 11.32 4.88 14.15
N ILE A 345 10.27 5.40 13.51
CA ILE A 345 10.26 5.63 12.06
C ILE A 345 11.32 6.67 11.69
N LYS A 346 11.41 7.78 12.43
CA LYS A 346 12.41 8.83 12.21
C LYS A 346 13.83 8.27 12.33
N ARG A 347 14.12 7.47 13.38
CA ARG A 347 15.42 6.82 13.55
C ARG A 347 15.74 5.90 12.36
N LYS A 348 14.80 5.03 11.98
CA LYS A 348 14.98 4.06 10.89
C LYS A 348 15.11 4.71 9.52
N LYS A 349 14.45 5.85 9.28
CA LYS A 349 14.63 6.64 8.04
C LYS A 349 15.97 7.36 7.98
N GLN A 350 16.58 7.67 9.13
CA GLN A 350 17.91 8.28 9.21
C GLN A 350 19.03 7.25 9.13
N SER A 351 18.74 5.96 9.30
CA SER A 351 19.74 4.90 9.18
C SER A 351 19.94 4.49 7.71
N LEU A 352 21.09 3.88 7.41
CA LEU A 352 21.36 3.32 6.08
C LEU A 352 20.77 1.91 5.90
N ALA A 353 19.95 1.43 6.84
CA ALA A 353 19.44 0.06 6.83
C ALA A 353 18.66 -0.26 5.55
N VAL A 354 17.84 0.66 5.06
CA VAL A 354 17.09 0.51 3.80
C VAL A 354 18.03 0.31 2.60
N ALA A 355 19.10 1.09 2.52
CA ALA A 355 20.09 0.98 1.45
C ALA A 355 20.86 -0.34 1.54
N LEU A 356 21.27 -0.74 2.75
CA LEU A 356 21.95 -2.01 2.99
C LEU A 356 21.06 -3.22 2.66
N THR A 357 19.75 -3.16 2.99
CA THR A 357 18.79 -4.19 2.60
C THR A 357 18.67 -4.29 1.09
N GLY A 358 18.62 -3.16 0.37
CA GLY A 358 18.65 -3.17 -1.11
C GLY A 358 19.89 -3.88 -1.65
N THR A 359 21.08 -3.52 -1.15
CA THR A 359 22.34 -4.18 -1.54
C THR A 359 22.34 -5.68 -1.22
N LEU A 360 21.79 -6.08 -0.08
CA LEU A 360 21.68 -7.50 0.30
C LEU A 360 20.81 -8.28 -0.69
N LEU A 361 19.63 -7.75 -1.03
CA LEU A 361 18.72 -8.39 -1.98
C LEU A 361 19.35 -8.47 -3.38
N ASP A 362 20.06 -7.42 -3.83
CA ASP A 362 20.78 -7.42 -5.10
C ASP A 362 21.90 -8.47 -5.12
N MET A 363 22.65 -8.61 -4.03
CA MET A 363 23.67 -9.66 -3.90
C MET A 363 23.04 -11.05 -3.91
N GLU A 364 21.98 -11.26 -3.11
CA GLU A 364 21.27 -12.53 -3.06
C GLU A 364 20.71 -12.93 -4.44
N SER A 365 20.16 -11.96 -5.17
CA SER A 365 19.67 -12.14 -6.54
C SER A 365 20.77 -12.64 -7.48
N LYS A 366 21.99 -12.10 -7.37
CA LYS A 366 23.13 -12.48 -8.21
C LYS A 366 23.66 -13.87 -7.89
N PHE A 367 23.66 -14.28 -6.62
CA PHE A 367 24.26 -15.56 -6.19
C PHE A 367 23.28 -16.72 -6.12
N ARG A 368 22.00 -16.46 -5.79
CA ARG A 368 20.98 -17.49 -5.52
C ARG A 368 19.78 -17.41 -6.47
N GLY A 369 19.73 -16.39 -7.33
CA GLY A 369 18.66 -16.18 -8.29
C GLY A 369 17.43 -15.48 -7.70
N GLN A 370 16.52 -15.08 -8.58
CA GLN A 370 15.34 -14.27 -8.26
C GLN A 370 14.35 -14.99 -7.34
N GLU A 371 14.20 -16.30 -7.49
CA GLU A 371 13.29 -17.14 -6.69
C GLU A 371 13.72 -17.22 -5.22
N ALA A 372 15.03 -17.21 -4.94
CA ALA A 372 15.53 -17.17 -3.57
C ALA A 372 15.19 -15.84 -2.88
N VAL A 373 15.32 -14.72 -3.60
CA VAL A 373 14.96 -13.40 -3.09
C VAL A 373 13.44 -13.30 -2.87
N ALA A 374 12.62 -13.86 -3.77
CA ALA A 374 11.18 -13.93 -3.58
C ALA A 374 10.80 -14.68 -2.30
N LYS A 375 11.46 -15.82 -2.01
CA LYS A 375 11.30 -16.57 -0.75
C LYS A 375 11.76 -15.77 0.48
N HIS A 376 12.85 -15.01 0.37
CA HIS A 376 13.30 -14.10 1.43
C HIS A 376 12.25 -13.04 1.75
N LEU A 377 11.72 -12.38 0.71
CA LEU A 377 10.67 -11.37 0.86
C LEU A 377 9.39 -11.99 1.43
N ARG A 378 8.99 -13.16 0.95
CA ARG A 378 7.87 -13.93 1.53
C ARG A 378 8.10 -14.17 3.02
N GLY A 379 9.27 -14.69 3.41
CA GLY A 379 9.63 -14.92 4.81
C GLY A 379 9.59 -13.66 5.67
N THR A 380 10.02 -12.53 5.12
CA THR A 380 9.94 -11.22 5.79
C THR A 380 8.51 -10.84 6.14
N VAL A 381 7.58 -11.04 5.19
CA VAL A 381 6.16 -10.78 5.41
C VAL A 381 5.56 -11.80 6.37
N THR A 382 5.83 -13.09 6.20
CA THR A 382 5.36 -14.17 7.09
C THR A 382 5.81 -13.99 8.54
N ASN A 383 7.02 -13.47 8.77
CA ASN A 383 7.59 -13.25 10.11
C ASN A 383 7.07 -12.00 10.81
N SER A 384 6.34 -11.14 10.08
CA SER A 384 5.75 -9.91 10.60
C SER A 384 4.25 -10.12 10.87
N SER A 385 3.67 -9.25 11.71
CA SER A 385 2.26 -9.33 12.10
C SER A 385 1.32 -8.56 11.19
N ALA A 386 1.81 -7.50 10.54
CA ALA A 386 1.01 -6.68 9.65
C ALA A 386 1.84 -6.01 8.56
N VAL A 387 1.19 -5.60 7.47
CA VAL A 387 1.75 -4.71 6.45
C VAL A 387 0.99 -3.39 6.45
N ILE A 388 1.70 -2.26 6.41
CA ILE A 388 1.11 -0.92 6.32
C ILE A 388 1.62 -0.22 5.07
N SER A 389 0.69 0.19 4.20
CA SER A 389 0.96 0.99 3.01
C SER A 389 0.19 2.30 3.06
N SER A 390 0.80 3.41 2.66
CA SER A 390 0.16 4.73 2.67
C SER A 390 0.44 5.49 1.39
N LEU A 391 -0.61 6.01 0.76
CA LEU A 391 -0.55 6.88 -0.42
C LEU A 391 -1.32 8.17 -0.18
N VAL A 392 -0.81 9.27 -0.73
CA VAL A 392 -1.46 10.57 -0.70
C VAL A 392 -2.16 10.79 -2.02
N GLY A 393 -3.47 11.04 -1.99
CA GLY A 393 -4.25 11.36 -3.17
C GLY A 393 -4.51 12.86 -3.34
N PRO A 394 -5.23 13.23 -4.41
CA PRO A 394 -5.49 14.63 -4.74
C PRO A 394 -6.50 15.27 -3.78
N ILE A 395 -6.39 16.59 -3.65
CA ILE A 395 -7.27 17.39 -2.77
C ILE A 395 -8.57 17.80 -3.44
N GLN A 396 -8.62 17.80 -4.77
CA GLN A 396 -9.82 18.09 -5.55
C GLN A 396 -10.56 16.82 -5.94
N GLN A 397 -11.87 16.96 -6.10
CA GLN A 397 -12.68 15.90 -6.68
C GLN A 397 -12.30 15.67 -8.14
N MET A 398 -12.20 14.39 -8.50
CA MET A 398 -11.91 13.94 -9.84
C MET A 398 -13.16 13.47 -10.57
N SER A 399 -13.07 13.35 -11.88
CA SER A 399 -14.06 12.70 -12.74
C SER A 399 -13.39 11.80 -13.76
N LEU A 400 -14.07 10.72 -14.14
CA LEU A 400 -13.72 9.87 -15.27
C LEU A 400 -14.79 10.05 -16.34
N ALA A 401 -14.44 10.62 -17.50
CA ALA A 401 -15.39 10.87 -18.59
C ALA A 401 -16.70 11.53 -18.08
N ASN A 402 -16.57 12.64 -17.34
CA ASN A 402 -17.67 13.39 -16.72
C ASN A 402 -18.46 12.64 -15.62
N HIS A 403 -18.00 11.49 -15.15
CA HIS A 403 -18.59 10.80 -13.99
C HIS A 403 -17.79 11.17 -12.73
N PRO A 404 -18.36 11.93 -11.77
CA PRO A 404 -17.64 12.33 -10.57
C PRO A 404 -17.26 11.13 -9.69
N VAL A 405 -16.00 11.11 -9.27
CA VAL A 405 -15.44 10.14 -8.35
C VAL A 405 -15.71 10.61 -6.93
N LYS A 406 -16.49 9.83 -6.20
CA LYS A 406 -16.82 10.04 -4.78
C LYS A 406 -15.72 9.55 -3.85
N GLY A 407 -15.08 8.44 -4.21
CA GLY A 407 -14.10 7.77 -3.35
C GLY A 407 -13.03 7.04 -4.15
N LEU A 408 -11.85 6.93 -3.56
CA LEU A 408 -10.71 6.22 -4.12
C LEU A 408 -9.92 5.56 -3.00
N TYR A 409 -9.67 4.26 -3.14
CA TYR A 409 -8.86 3.50 -2.19
C TYR A 409 -8.16 2.33 -2.85
N PHE A 410 -7.26 1.71 -2.10
CA PHE A 410 -6.54 0.54 -2.56
C PHE A 410 -6.26 -0.43 -1.41
N THR A 411 -5.92 -1.66 -1.76
CA THR A 411 -5.34 -2.64 -0.84
C THR A 411 -4.37 -3.57 -1.57
N LEU A 412 -3.66 -4.39 -0.81
CA LEU A 412 -2.76 -5.43 -1.29
C LEU A 412 -3.39 -6.81 -1.11
N ALA A 413 -3.13 -7.72 -2.04
CA ALA A 413 -3.58 -9.11 -1.98
C ALA A 413 -2.49 -10.07 -2.47
N GLY A 414 -2.63 -11.37 -2.13
CA GLY A 414 -1.67 -12.43 -2.47
C GLY A 414 -0.44 -12.53 -1.56
N GLY A 415 -0.31 -11.64 -0.57
CA GLY A 415 0.73 -11.72 0.46
C GLY A 415 0.36 -12.65 1.63
N PRO A 416 1.36 -13.22 2.34
CA PRO A 416 1.15 -14.19 3.43
C PRO A 416 0.76 -13.55 4.77
N GLU A 417 0.58 -12.23 4.85
CA GLU A 417 0.13 -11.55 6.06
C GLU A 417 -1.36 -11.77 6.34
N SER A 418 -1.74 -12.01 7.60
CA SER A 418 -3.17 -12.07 8.00
C SER A 418 -3.81 -10.68 8.04
N LEU A 419 -3.04 -9.61 8.21
CA LEU A 419 -3.51 -8.22 8.28
C LEU A 419 -2.68 -7.31 7.38
N ALA A 420 -3.32 -6.72 6.37
CA ALA A 420 -2.76 -5.60 5.61
C ALA A 420 -3.63 -4.35 5.78
N ILE A 421 -2.98 -3.22 6.01
CA ILE A 421 -3.61 -1.92 6.26
C ILE A 421 -3.13 -0.96 5.17
N SER A 422 -4.07 -0.49 4.36
CA SER A 422 -3.80 0.43 3.27
C SER A 422 -4.48 1.76 3.53
N ILE A 423 -3.70 2.84 3.49
CA ILE A 423 -4.14 4.18 3.87
C ILE A 423 -4.11 5.06 2.62
N MET A 424 -5.22 5.74 2.35
CA MET A 424 -5.29 6.70 1.25
C MET A 424 -6.06 7.95 1.66
N SER A 425 -5.59 9.12 1.22
CA SER A 425 -6.35 10.37 1.37
C SER A 425 -6.92 10.81 0.02
N TYR A 426 -8.17 11.27 0.00
CA TYR A 426 -8.83 11.81 -1.19
C TYR A 426 -9.92 12.80 -0.75
N VAL A 427 -9.93 14.02 -1.31
CA VAL A 427 -10.94 15.07 -1.03
C VAL A 427 -11.24 15.26 0.46
N GLY A 428 -10.19 15.47 1.26
CA GLY A 428 -10.35 15.71 2.71
C GLY A 428 -10.72 14.49 3.56
N VAL A 429 -10.98 13.33 2.94
CA VAL A 429 -11.25 12.07 3.63
C VAL A 429 -9.98 11.22 3.63
N LEU A 430 -9.61 10.74 4.82
CA LEU A 430 -8.61 9.70 4.98
C LEU A 430 -9.32 8.36 5.12
N ARG A 431 -9.08 7.43 4.18
CA ARG A 431 -9.61 6.08 4.23
C ARG A 431 -8.54 5.10 4.67
N ILE A 432 -8.87 4.26 5.64
CA ILE A 432 -8.08 3.09 6.04
C ILE A 432 -8.83 1.85 5.53
N THR A 433 -8.18 1.07 4.68
CA THR A 433 -8.68 -0.18 4.12
C THR A 433 -7.96 -1.34 4.80
N LEU A 434 -8.73 -2.28 5.33
CA LEU A 434 -8.24 -3.49 5.98
C LEU A 434 -8.44 -4.67 5.04
N LYS A 435 -7.36 -5.42 4.79
CA LYS A 435 -7.41 -6.78 4.26
C LYS A 435 -7.12 -7.73 5.41
N THR A 436 -8.08 -8.57 5.76
CA THR A 436 -7.97 -9.51 6.87
C THR A 436 -8.11 -10.95 6.40
N GLU A 437 -7.47 -11.89 7.09
CA GLU A 437 -7.77 -13.33 6.97
C GLU A 437 -9.21 -13.57 7.47
N LYS A 438 -10.09 -13.99 6.56
CA LYS A 438 -11.52 -14.18 6.82
C LYS A 438 -11.70 -15.29 7.85
N ASP A 439 -12.69 -15.10 8.72
CA ASP A 439 -13.01 -15.99 9.85
C ASP A 439 -11.93 -16.11 10.94
N PHE A 440 -10.74 -15.51 10.75
CA PHE A 440 -9.69 -15.43 11.77
C PHE A 440 -9.67 -14.07 12.50
N ILE A 441 -9.71 -12.96 11.75
CA ILE A 441 -9.77 -11.60 12.33
C ILE A 441 -11.22 -11.09 12.27
N ASP A 442 -11.78 -10.72 13.42
CA ASP A 442 -13.06 -10.02 13.48
C ASP A 442 -12.88 -8.58 13.02
N GLU A 443 -13.25 -8.32 11.76
CA GLU A 443 -13.06 -7.02 11.12
C GLU A 443 -13.90 -5.92 11.76
N GLU A 444 -15.14 -6.19 12.18
CA GLU A 444 -16.00 -5.17 12.79
C GLU A 444 -15.44 -4.75 14.15
N LYS A 445 -14.98 -5.71 14.95
CA LYS A 445 -14.32 -5.44 16.23
C LYS A 445 -13.00 -4.70 16.04
N LEU A 446 -12.16 -5.09 15.09
CA LEU A 446 -10.92 -4.37 14.78
C LEU A 446 -11.20 -2.93 14.34
N LYS A 447 -12.18 -2.71 13.45
CA LYS A 447 -12.60 -1.38 13.02
C LYS A 447 -13.08 -0.53 14.20
N SER A 448 -13.91 -1.10 15.08
CA SER A 448 -14.39 -0.44 16.30
C SER A 448 -13.24 -0.03 17.22
N CYS A 449 -12.25 -0.90 17.44
CA CYS A 449 -11.07 -0.60 18.25
C CYS A 449 -10.21 0.53 17.65
N ILE A 450 -10.00 0.55 16.32
CA ILE A 450 -9.28 1.62 15.63
C ILE A 450 -10.05 2.95 15.72
N GLN A 451 -11.38 2.91 15.56
CA GLN A 451 -12.22 4.09 15.71
C GLN A 451 -12.18 4.64 17.15
N ASN A 452 -12.22 3.77 18.16
CA ASN A 452 -12.09 4.16 19.55
C ASN A 452 -10.72 4.78 19.84
N ALA A 453 -9.63 4.15 19.36
CA ALA A 453 -8.28 4.68 19.47
C ALA A 453 -8.17 6.09 18.87
N PHE A 454 -8.77 6.32 17.69
CA PHE A 454 -8.82 7.64 17.07
C PHE A 454 -9.50 8.68 17.98
N HIS A 455 -10.68 8.38 18.54
CA HIS A 455 -11.39 9.30 19.42
C HIS A 455 -10.60 9.61 20.70
N MET A 456 -10.00 8.60 21.33
CA MET A 456 -9.18 8.76 22.54
C MET A 456 -7.95 9.65 22.27
N ILE A 457 -7.26 9.41 21.16
CA ILE A 457 -6.10 10.20 20.74
C ILE A 457 -6.51 11.64 20.41
N LEU A 458 -7.60 11.83 19.67
CA LEU A 458 -8.09 13.16 19.30
C LEU A 458 -8.42 13.97 20.56
N LYS A 459 -9.16 13.37 21.49
CA LYS A 459 -9.50 13.98 22.78
C LYS A 459 -8.24 14.38 23.56
N ALA A 460 -7.31 13.45 23.73
CA ALA A 460 -6.06 13.69 24.46
C ALA A 460 -5.19 14.77 23.79
N ALA A 461 -5.18 14.86 22.46
CA ALA A 461 -4.46 15.90 21.74
C ALA A 461 -5.11 17.28 21.96
N THR A 462 -6.44 17.36 21.94
CA THR A 462 -7.15 18.64 22.14
C THR A 462 -7.14 19.15 23.58
N GLU A 463 -7.09 18.26 24.57
CA GLU A 463 -7.01 18.65 26.00
C GLU A 463 -5.61 19.16 26.40
N ASN A 464 -4.57 18.77 25.66
CA ASN A 464 -3.19 19.20 25.89
C ASN A 464 -2.75 20.39 25.00
N SER A 465 -3.64 20.94 24.16
CA SER A 465 -3.33 22.00 23.18
C SER A 465 -3.56 23.41 23.67
#